data_AF-A0A0G0FYR6-F1
#
_entry.id   AF-A0A0G0FYR6-F1
#
_cell.length_a   1.000
_cell.length_b   1.000
_cell.length_c   1.000
_cell.angle_alpha   90.00
_cell.angle_beta   90.00
_cell.angle_gamma   90.00
#
_symmetry.space_group_name_H-M   'P 1'
#
loop_
_entity.id
_entity.type
_entity.pdbx_description
1 polymer ?
#
loop_
_entity_poly.entity_id
_entity_poly.type
_entity_poly.pdbx_seq_one_letter_code
_entity_poly.pdbx_strand_id
1 'polypeptide(L)'
;MKKVFRILLIIFLIFIGILVYPIISYLLWQKQFQSQIPNMSCVSNLTELLPLDEKFKGFVMSEDQNTFIELSTNETLSLLQSTDIISGGEVTNICIAPNSAVWSIYAKLSLQGINIPWVRLDIAKDTMETAQLYVSNIFVGNILVPEKITENIKTQLNKGISDALVLVNENNFLGRKIQNIELLNDKIVVKGTL
;
A
#
# COMPACT_ATOMS: atom_id res chain seq x y z
N MET A 1 30.08 7.83 -44.62
CA MET A 1 28.63 7.96 -44.38
C MET A 1 27.94 6.64 -44.01
N LYS A 2 28.07 5.53 -44.76
CA LYS A 2 27.39 4.25 -44.44
C LYS A 2 27.76 3.63 -43.07
N LYS A 3 29.01 3.78 -42.61
CA LYS A 3 29.46 3.29 -41.28
C LYS A 3 28.83 4.08 -40.11
N VAL A 4 28.77 5.41 -40.24
CA VAL A 4 28.15 6.29 -39.24
C VAL A 4 26.65 6.04 -39.15
N PHE A 5 25.97 5.85 -40.28
CA PHE A 5 24.56 5.49 -40.32
C PHE A 5 24.26 4.15 -39.62
N ARG A 6 25.11 3.12 -39.80
CA ARG A 6 24.98 1.84 -39.08
C ARG A 6 25.14 2.00 -37.57
N ILE A 7 26.08 2.83 -37.11
CA ILE A 7 26.29 3.09 -35.68
C ILE A 7 25.07 3.81 -35.09
N LEU A 8 24.56 4.84 -35.77
CA LEU A 8 23.36 5.56 -35.34
C LEU A 8 22.13 4.64 -35.27
N LEU A 9 21.97 3.72 -36.24
CA LEU A 9 20.89 2.75 -36.25
C LEU A 9 20.97 1.77 -35.06
N ILE A 10 22.17 1.33 -34.68
CA ILE A 10 22.36 0.46 -33.51
C ILE A 10 22.01 1.22 -32.22
N ILE A 11 22.47 2.46 -32.06
CA ILE A 11 22.14 3.29 -30.89
C ILE A 11 20.62 3.50 -30.80
N PHE A 12 19.96 3.75 -31.93
CA PHE A 12 18.52 3.92 -32.00
C PHE A 12 17.77 2.65 -31.59
N LEU A 13 18.20 1.47 -32.04
CA LEU A 13 17.61 0.19 -31.64
C LEU A 13 17.79 -0.09 -30.14
N ILE A 14 18.97 0.23 -29.58
CA ILE A 14 19.21 0.13 -28.14
C ILE A 14 18.26 1.05 -27.37
N PHE A 15 18.10 2.30 -27.83
CA PHE A 15 17.21 3.26 -27.21
C PHE A 15 15.74 2.80 -27.23
N ILE A 16 15.26 2.26 -28.35
CA ILE A 16 13.93 1.63 -28.42
C ILE A 16 13.83 0.45 -27.46
N GLY A 17 14.85 -0.41 -27.40
CA GLY A 17 14.88 -1.54 -26.49
C GLY A 17 14.70 -1.13 -25.03
N ILE A 18 15.39 -0.06 -24.60
CA ILE A 18 15.28 0.49 -23.23
C ILE A 18 13.86 1.00 -22.94
N LEU A 19 13.20 1.63 -23.92
CA LEU A 19 11.84 2.16 -23.75
C LEU A 19 10.77 1.06 -23.76
N VAL A 20 10.94 0.03 -24.59
CA VAL A 20 9.95 -1.05 -24.76
C VAL A 20 10.05 -2.09 -23.65
N TYR A 21 11.26 -2.36 -23.15
CA TYR A 21 11.51 -3.33 -22.08
C TYR A 21 10.59 -3.18 -20.84
N PRO A 22 10.45 -1.99 -20.22
CA PRO A 22 9.59 -1.84 -19.04
C PRO A 22 8.11 -2.16 -19.34
N ILE A 23 7.64 -1.84 -20.55
CA ILE A 23 6.27 -2.14 -20.98
C ILE A 23 6.05 -3.64 -21.06
N ILE A 24 6.97 -4.37 -21.71
CA ILE A 24 6.89 -5.84 -21.82
C ILE A 24 6.99 -6.49 -20.43
N SER A 25 7.94 -6.06 -19.61
CA SER A 25 8.11 -6.54 -18.23
C SER A 25 6.82 -6.35 -17.43
N TYR A 26 6.21 -5.17 -17.52
CA TYR A 26 4.95 -4.88 -16.84
C TYR A 26 3.82 -5.79 -17.32
N LEU A 27 3.64 -5.98 -18.64
CA LEU A 27 2.57 -6.84 -19.17
C LEU A 27 2.74 -8.30 -18.75
N LEU A 28 3.97 -8.82 -18.76
CA LEU A 28 4.28 -10.17 -18.29
C LEU A 28 3.98 -10.31 -16.80
N TRP A 29 4.43 -9.34 -15.99
CA TRP A 29 4.14 -9.30 -14.57
C TRP A 29 2.64 -9.21 -14.31
N GLN A 30 1.90 -8.35 -15.01
CA GLN A 30 0.48 -8.15 -14.83
C GLN A 30 -0.29 -9.46 -15.07
N LYS A 31 0.09 -10.22 -16.10
CA LYS A 31 -0.51 -11.54 -16.39
C LYS A 31 -0.27 -12.52 -15.25
N GLN A 32 0.94 -12.54 -14.68
CA GLN A 32 1.27 -13.40 -13.54
C GLN A 32 0.53 -12.95 -12.27
N PHE A 33 0.52 -11.65 -11.97
CA PHE A 33 -0.16 -11.07 -10.84
C PHE A 33 -1.66 -11.38 -10.87
N GLN A 34 -2.31 -11.22 -12.03
CA GLN A 34 -3.73 -11.55 -12.19
C GLN A 34 -4.05 -13.02 -11.91
N SER A 35 -3.13 -13.95 -12.17
CA SER A 35 -3.31 -15.36 -11.82
C SER A 35 -3.18 -15.63 -10.31
N GLN A 36 -2.55 -14.73 -9.55
CA GLN A 36 -2.37 -14.84 -8.11
C GLN A 36 -3.50 -14.16 -7.31
N ILE A 37 -4.26 -13.24 -7.93
CA ILE A 37 -5.39 -12.53 -7.30
C ILE A 37 -6.35 -13.46 -6.54
N PRO A 38 -6.75 -14.65 -7.03
CA PRO A 38 -7.65 -15.54 -6.29
C PRO A 38 -7.09 -16.05 -4.95
N ASN A 39 -5.77 -16.03 -4.78
CA ASN A 39 -5.09 -16.46 -3.55
C ASN A 39 -4.67 -15.28 -2.66
N MET A 40 -4.98 -14.04 -3.07
CA MET A 40 -4.73 -12.83 -2.31
C MET A 40 -6.04 -12.26 -1.79
N SER A 41 -5.97 -11.56 -0.67
CA SER A 41 -7.08 -10.71 -0.24
C SER A 41 -7.16 -9.52 -1.19
N CYS A 42 -8.19 -9.52 -2.02
CA CYS A 42 -8.46 -8.48 -3.01
C CYS A 42 -9.92 -8.09 -2.93
N VAL A 43 -10.19 -6.81 -3.08
CA VAL A 43 -11.55 -6.32 -3.29
C VAL A 43 -11.64 -5.60 -4.61
N SER A 44 -12.65 -5.99 -5.39
CA SER A 44 -12.97 -5.46 -6.70
C SER A 44 -14.39 -4.91 -6.66
N ASN A 45 -14.54 -3.62 -6.98
CA ASN A 45 -15.78 -2.87 -6.80
C ASN A 45 -16.23 -2.83 -5.32
N LEU A 46 -16.37 -1.62 -4.77
CA LEU A 46 -16.77 -1.34 -3.39
C LEU A 46 -17.99 -2.18 -2.99
N THR A 47 -17.77 -3.31 -2.30
CA THR A 47 -18.83 -4.21 -1.81
C THR A 47 -18.76 -4.24 -0.28
N GLU A 48 -19.92 -4.55 0.34
CA GLU A 48 -20.23 -4.51 1.78
C GLU A 48 -19.05 -4.33 2.74
N LEU A 49 -19.02 -3.16 3.39
CA LEU A 49 -18.13 -2.86 4.49
C LEU A 49 -18.34 -3.86 5.62
N LEU A 50 -17.25 -4.48 6.07
CA LEU A 50 -17.30 -5.34 7.25
C LEU A 50 -17.58 -4.47 8.48
N PRO A 51 -18.53 -4.83 9.36
CA PRO A 51 -18.82 -4.06 10.56
C PRO A 51 -17.67 -4.22 11.57
N LEU A 52 -16.84 -3.19 11.69
CA LEU A 52 -15.70 -3.15 12.61
C LEU A 52 -15.99 -2.39 13.91
N ASP A 53 -17.14 -1.74 13.99
CA ASP A 53 -17.51 -0.85 15.10
C ASP A 53 -17.45 -1.55 16.46
N GLU A 54 -17.96 -2.78 16.55
CA GLU A 54 -17.95 -3.55 17.80
C GLU A 54 -16.53 -3.95 18.23
N LYS A 55 -15.63 -4.25 17.28
CA LYS A 55 -14.21 -4.53 17.58
C LYS A 55 -13.52 -3.29 18.13
N PHE A 56 -13.70 -2.14 17.48
CA PHE A 56 -13.11 -0.88 17.95
C PHE A 56 -13.70 -0.45 19.29
N LYS A 57 -15.00 -0.58 19.48
CA LYS A 57 -15.68 -0.29 20.75
C LYS A 57 -15.15 -1.18 21.87
N GLY A 58 -15.00 -2.49 21.64
CA GLY A 58 -14.42 -3.41 22.62
C GLY A 58 -12.99 -3.03 23.00
N PHE A 59 -12.17 -2.61 22.04
CA PHE A 59 -10.81 -2.13 22.29
C PHE A 59 -10.79 -0.84 23.13
N VAL A 60 -11.61 0.14 22.77
CA VAL A 60 -11.72 1.43 23.46
C VAL A 60 -12.26 1.26 24.89
N MET A 61 -13.32 0.45 25.06
CA MET A 61 -14.02 0.26 26.33
C MET A 61 -13.40 -0.81 27.25
N SER A 62 -12.34 -1.48 26.82
CA SER A 62 -11.61 -2.44 27.66
C SER A 62 -11.22 -1.77 28.99
N GLU A 63 -11.19 -2.52 30.10
CA GLU A 63 -10.66 -2.04 31.38
C GLU A 63 -9.20 -2.47 31.60
N ASP A 64 -8.71 -3.40 30.77
CA ASP A 64 -7.34 -3.91 30.88
C ASP A 64 -6.29 -2.83 30.63
N GLN A 65 -5.20 -2.86 31.39
CA GLN A 65 -4.07 -1.93 31.19
C GLN A 65 -3.46 -2.06 29.80
N ASN A 66 -3.36 -3.27 29.28
CA ASN A 66 -2.93 -3.57 27.92
C ASN A 66 -4.05 -4.29 27.18
N THR A 67 -4.44 -3.79 26.01
CA THR A 67 -5.41 -4.45 25.14
C THR A 67 -4.91 -4.50 23.70
N PHE A 68 -5.51 -5.39 22.91
CA PHE A 68 -5.12 -5.64 21.53
C PHE A 68 -6.33 -5.64 20.64
N ILE A 69 -6.19 -5.06 19.45
CA ILE A 69 -7.13 -5.26 18.34
C ILE A 69 -6.39 -5.91 17.19
N GLU A 70 -7.00 -6.97 16.66
CA GLU A 70 -6.49 -7.71 15.52
C GLU A 70 -7.38 -7.45 14.31
N LEU A 71 -6.75 -6.99 13.23
CA LEU A 71 -7.39 -6.71 11.94
C LEU A 71 -6.84 -7.70 10.92
N SER A 72 -7.67 -8.61 10.45
CA SER A 72 -7.33 -9.49 9.34
C SER A 72 -7.12 -8.69 8.04
N THR A 73 -6.45 -9.29 7.06
CA THR A 73 -6.23 -8.65 5.75
C THR A 73 -7.52 -8.14 5.09
N ASN A 74 -8.63 -8.88 5.23
CA ASN A 74 -9.93 -8.48 4.67
C ASN A 74 -10.53 -7.28 5.42
N GLU A 75 -10.37 -7.21 6.74
CA GLU A 75 -10.82 -6.07 7.54
C GLU A 75 -10.00 -4.82 7.24
N THR A 76 -8.67 -4.96 7.09
CA THR A 76 -7.80 -3.86 6.64
C THR A 76 -8.20 -3.38 5.24
N LEU A 77 -8.51 -4.28 4.31
CA LEU A 77 -9.01 -3.90 2.98
C LEU A 77 -10.33 -3.15 3.04
N SER A 78 -11.24 -3.52 3.97
CA SER A 78 -12.50 -2.81 4.17
C SER A 78 -12.26 -1.36 4.63
N LEU A 79 -11.28 -1.13 5.51
CA LEU A 79 -10.90 0.22 5.97
C LEU A 79 -10.25 1.07 4.87
N LEU A 80 -9.41 0.45 4.03
CA LEU A 80 -8.78 1.16 2.92
C LEU A 80 -9.80 1.56 1.85
N GLN A 81 -10.85 0.76 1.65
CA GLN A 81 -11.93 1.06 0.71
C GLN A 81 -12.82 2.22 1.14
N SER A 82 -13.06 2.37 2.45
CA SER A 82 -13.90 3.47 2.97
C SER A 82 -13.24 4.85 2.88
N THR A 83 -11.99 4.93 2.40
CA THR A 83 -11.24 6.17 2.30
C THR A 83 -11.34 6.71 0.88
N ASP A 84 -11.72 7.98 0.71
CA ASP A 84 -11.61 8.68 -0.56
C ASP A 84 -10.13 8.96 -0.86
N ILE A 85 -9.48 8.06 -1.59
CA ILE A 85 -8.02 8.10 -1.79
C ILE A 85 -7.61 9.19 -2.79
N ILE A 86 -8.45 9.58 -3.75
CA ILE A 86 -8.07 10.52 -4.83
C ILE A 86 -9.24 11.43 -5.27
N SER A 87 -9.05 12.74 -5.21
CA SER A 87 -9.95 13.71 -5.83
C SER A 87 -9.91 13.58 -7.36
N GLY A 88 -11.02 13.17 -7.98
CA GLY A 88 -11.15 13.02 -9.43
C GLY A 88 -10.62 11.71 -10.01
N GLY A 89 -10.31 10.72 -9.15
CA GLY A 89 -9.94 9.37 -9.54
C GLY A 89 -10.66 8.33 -8.69
N GLU A 90 -10.88 7.15 -9.27
CA GLU A 90 -11.55 6.04 -8.60
C GLU A 90 -10.55 4.91 -8.37
N VAL A 91 -10.54 4.36 -7.16
CA VAL A 91 -9.80 3.12 -6.88
C VAL A 91 -10.64 1.95 -7.31
N THR A 92 -10.26 1.32 -8.42
CA THR A 92 -11.02 0.21 -9.02
C THR A 92 -10.80 -1.11 -8.29
N ASN A 93 -9.56 -1.35 -7.84
CA ASN A 93 -9.18 -2.57 -7.15
C ASN A 93 -8.09 -2.27 -6.11
N ILE A 94 -8.19 -2.92 -4.96
CA ILE A 94 -7.14 -2.96 -3.95
C ILE A 94 -6.86 -4.42 -3.59
N CYS A 95 -5.59 -4.79 -3.54
CA CYS A 95 -5.14 -6.09 -3.05
C CYS A 95 -4.05 -5.89 -2.00
N ILE A 96 -4.02 -6.76 -0.99
CA ILE A 96 -2.94 -6.79 -0.01
C ILE A 96 -2.25 -8.15 -0.10
N ALA A 97 -0.93 -8.12 -0.21
CA ALA A 97 -0.08 -9.29 0.01
C ALA A 97 0.62 -9.10 1.36
N PRO A 98 0.09 -9.71 2.44
CA PRO A 98 0.67 -9.58 3.77
C PRO A 98 1.97 -10.39 3.86
N ASN A 99 2.94 -9.85 4.59
CA ASN A 99 4.17 -10.54 4.97
C ASN A 99 4.65 -9.95 6.30
N SER A 100 5.37 -10.74 7.09
CA SER A 100 5.98 -10.28 8.32
C SER A 100 6.84 -9.03 8.06
N ALA A 101 6.60 -7.99 8.85
CA ALA A 101 7.25 -6.67 8.81
C ALA A 101 6.99 -5.80 7.56
N VAL A 102 6.55 -6.35 6.42
CA VAL A 102 6.26 -5.57 5.21
C VAL A 102 4.97 -6.04 4.54
N TRP A 103 3.97 -5.17 4.47
CA TRP A 103 2.74 -5.40 3.73
C TRP A 103 2.77 -4.71 2.39
N SER A 104 2.59 -5.46 1.31
CA SER A 104 2.50 -4.90 -0.04
C SER A 104 1.05 -4.62 -0.40
N ILE A 105 0.71 -3.35 -0.56
CA ILE A 105 -0.61 -2.87 -0.96
C ILE A 105 -0.58 -2.54 -2.45
N TYR A 106 -1.38 -3.23 -3.24
CA TYR A 106 -1.53 -3.02 -4.68
C TYR A 106 -2.83 -2.28 -4.93
N ALA A 107 -2.75 -1.15 -5.63
CA ALA A 107 -3.89 -0.35 -6.01
C ALA A 107 -3.96 -0.19 -7.53
N LYS A 108 -5.15 -0.35 -8.08
CA LYS A 108 -5.46 -0.02 -9.47
C LYS A 108 -6.36 1.19 -9.52
N LEU A 109 -5.88 2.23 -10.19
CA LEU A 109 -6.51 3.54 -10.21
C LEU A 109 -7.08 3.83 -11.61
N SER A 110 -8.23 4.49 -11.65
CA SER A 110 -8.82 5.07 -12.85
C SER A 110 -8.92 6.58 -12.69
N LEU A 111 -8.27 7.35 -13.57
CA LEU A 111 -8.37 8.81 -13.60
C LEU A 111 -9.13 9.22 -14.84
N GLN A 112 -10.29 9.86 -14.68
CA GLN A 112 -11.12 10.35 -15.79
C GLN A 112 -11.38 9.27 -16.88
N GLY A 113 -11.57 8.01 -16.45
CA GLY A 113 -11.80 6.87 -17.36
C GLY A 113 -10.52 6.24 -17.94
N ILE A 114 -9.33 6.77 -17.65
CA ILE A 114 -8.05 6.18 -18.04
C ILE A 114 -7.55 5.27 -16.91
N ASN A 115 -7.39 3.99 -17.23
CA ASN A 115 -6.79 3.02 -16.32
C ASN A 115 -5.28 3.24 -16.21
N ILE A 116 -4.81 3.55 -15.00
CA ILE A 116 -3.39 3.67 -14.69
C ILE A 116 -2.82 2.27 -14.44
N PRO A 117 -1.53 2.02 -14.75
CA PRO A 117 -0.83 0.84 -14.27
C PRO A 117 -1.01 0.60 -12.77
N TRP A 118 -0.94 -0.67 -12.36
CA TRP A 118 -0.96 -1.02 -10.94
C TRP A 118 0.17 -0.33 -10.19
N VAL A 119 -0.16 0.29 -9.06
CA VAL A 119 0.80 0.85 -8.13
C VAL A 119 0.90 -0.08 -6.94
N ARG A 120 2.12 -0.37 -6.48
CA ARG A 120 2.36 -1.10 -5.24
C ARG A 120 3.08 -0.21 -4.24
N LEU A 121 2.57 -0.18 -3.02
CA LEU A 121 3.16 0.49 -1.87
C LEU A 121 3.57 -0.57 -0.86
N ASP A 122 4.83 -0.55 -0.44
CA ASP A 122 5.31 -1.42 0.64
C ASP A 122 5.26 -0.67 1.97
N ILE A 123 4.30 -1.04 2.81
CA ILE A 123 4.17 -0.53 4.18
C ILE A 123 5.03 -1.39 5.08
N ALA A 124 6.04 -0.77 5.69
CA ALA A 124 7.00 -1.45 6.56
C ALA A 124 6.84 -1.01 8.00
N LYS A 125 7.27 -1.91 8.90
CA LYS A 125 7.38 -1.69 10.33
C LYS A 125 8.83 -1.94 10.76
N ASP A 126 9.39 -1.03 11.56
CA ASP A 126 10.70 -1.23 12.17
C ASP A 126 10.64 -2.24 13.33
N THR A 127 11.78 -2.80 13.70
CA THR A 127 11.90 -3.82 14.77
C THR A 127 11.69 -3.27 16.20
N MET A 128 11.46 -1.97 16.36
CA MET A 128 11.22 -1.35 17.66
C MET A 128 9.75 -1.48 18.07
N GLU A 129 9.45 -1.61 19.37
CA GLU A 129 8.05 -1.62 19.85
C GLU A 129 7.46 -0.19 19.80
N THR A 130 6.89 0.18 18.65
CA THR A 130 6.36 1.52 18.35
C THR A 130 5.12 1.41 17.45
N ALA A 131 4.27 2.43 17.45
CA ALA A 131 3.13 2.47 16.53
C ALA A 131 3.52 2.87 15.09
N GLN A 132 4.79 3.12 14.81
CA GLN A 132 5.24 3.76 13.58
C GLN A 132 5.20 2.79 12.39
N LEU A 133 4.43 3.14 11.36
CA LEU A 133 4.42 2.51 10.05
C LEU A 133 4.89 3.52 9.00
N TYR A 134 5.52 3.04 7.94
CA TYR A 134 5.96 3.90 6.85
C TYR A 134 5.94 3.19 5.50
N VAL A 135 5.72 3.96 4.44
CA VAL A 135 5.91 3.55 3.05
C VAL A 135 7.41 3.48 2.78
N SER A 136 7.93 2.27 2.67
CA SER A 136 9.34 1.99 2.37
C SER A 136 9.64 2.15 0.88
N ASN A 137 8.79 1.61 0.02
CA ASN A 137 9.01 1.56 -1.42
C ASN A 137 7.71 1.79 -2.21
N ILE A 138 7.85 2.35 -3.40
CA ILE A 138 6.76 2.56 -4.36
C ILE A 138 7.15 1.90 -5.68
N PHE A 139 6.26 1.10 -6.23
CA PHE A 139 6.45 0.39 -7.49
C PHE A 139 5.34 0.69 -8.48
N VAL A 140 5.68 0.62 -9.77
CA VAL A 140 4.71 0.50 -10.85
C VAL A 140 4.78 -0.93 -11.37
N GLY A 141 3.75 -1.71 -11.06
CA GLY A 141 3.77 -3.16 -11.17
C GLY A 141 4.90 -3.78 -10.36
N ASN A 142 5.86 -4.42 -11.04
CA ASN A 142 7.07 -4.98 -10.42
C ASN A 142 8.31 -4.07 -10.49
N ILE A 143 8.18 -2.87 -11.07
CA ILE A 143 9.31 -1.97 -11.28
C ILE A 143 9.42 -1.02 -10.10
N LEU A 144 10.53 -1.07 -9.38
CA LEU A 144 10.84 -0.12 -8.31
C LEU A 144 11.00 1.27 -8.93
N VAL A 145 10.21 2.23 -8.45
CA VAL A 145 10.35 3.61 -8.89
C VAL A 145 11.54 4.23 -8.14
N PRO A 146 12.50 4.86 -8.86
CA PRO A 146 13.66 5.48 -8.23
C PRO A 146 13.29 6.48 -7.14
N GLU A 147 14.03 6.47 -6.03
CA GLU A 147 13.73 7.30 -4.85
C GLU A 147 13.59 8.78 -5.19
N LYS A 148 14.46 9.31 -6.05
CA LYS A 148 14.43 10.71 -6.51
C LYS A 148 13.09 11.16 -7.11
N ILE A 149 12.31 10.23 -7.68
CA ILE A 149 10.98 10.51 -8.24
C ILE A 149 9.91 10.43 -7.15
N THR A 150 10.08 9.51 -6.20
CA THR A 150 9.08 9.19 -5.17
C THR A 150 9.25 9.96 -3.86
N GLU A 151 10.37 10.64 -3.65
CA GLU A 151 10.77 11.24 -2.36
C GLU A 151 9.67 12.13 -1.77
N ASN A 152 9.12 13.05 -2.55
CA ASN A 152 8.05 13.94 -2.11
C ASN A 152 6.78 13.16 -1.74
N ILE A 153 6.39 12.18 -2.56
CA ILE A 153 5.19 11.37 -2.32
C ILE A 153 5.37 10.50 -1.07
N LYS A 154 6.50 9.79 -0.96
CA LYS A 154 6.87 9.01 0.24
C LYS A 154 6.85 9.86 1.49
N THR A 155 7.42 11.07 1.44
CA THR A 155 7.45 12.00 2.57
C THR A 155 6.04 12.42 2.97
N GLN A 156 5.17 12.75 2.01
CA GLN A 156 3.78 13.14 2.29
C GLN A 156 2.96 11.97 2.85
N LEU A 157 3.11 10.76 2.29
CA LEU A 157 2.43 9.57 2.80
C LEU A 157 2.88 9.23 4.23
N ASN A 158 4.20 9.22 4.48
CA ASN A 158 4.75 8.92 5.80
C ASN A 158 4.37 9.98 6.83
N LYS A 159 4.36 11.25 6.42
CA LYS A 159 3.85 12.34 7.25
C LYS A 159 2.36 12.14 7.57
N GLY A 160 1.53 11.81 6.57
CA GLY A 160 0.11 11.54 6.79
C GLY A 160 -0.15 10.38 7.76
N ILE A 161 0.61 9.28 7.64
CA ILE A 161 0.56 8.15 8.57
C ILE A 161 0.96 8.60 9.99
N SER A 162 2.07 9.32 10.10
CA SER A 162 2.57 9.83 11.37
C SER A 162 1.57 10.78 12.04
N ASP A 163 1.05 11.76 11.29
CA ASP A 163 0.09 12.76 11.77
C ASP A 163 -1.21 12.08 12.22
N ALA A 164 -1.68 11.05 11.51
CA ALA A 164 -2.84 10.27 11.92
C ALA A 164 -2.62 9.52 13.25
N LEU A 165 -1.45 8.89 13.43
CA LEU A 165 -1.10 8.22 14.68
C LEU A 165 -0.97 9.20 15.84
N VAL A 166 -0.35 10.35 15.61
CA VAL A 166 -0.23 11.43 16.59
C VAL A 166 -1.62 11.95 16.96
N LEU A 167 -2.47 12.24 15.98
CA LEU A 167 -3.83 12.73 16.21
C LEU A 167 -4.60 11.78 17.13
N VAL A 168 -4.57 10.49 16.83
CA VAL A 168 -5.29 9.44 17.58
C VAL A 168 -4.73 9.28 19.00
N ASN A 169 -3.41 9.37 19.18
CA ASN A 169 -2.74 9.19 20.47
C ASN A 169 -2.79 10.43 21.37
N GLU A 170 -2.50 11.62 20.85
CA GLU A 170 -2.31 12.84 21.66
C GLU A 170 -3.63 13.46 22.11
N ASN A 171 -4.68 13.36 21.31
CA ASN A 171 -6.00 13.89 21.68
C ASN A 171 -6.82 12.90 22.51
N ASN A 172 -6.23 11.76 22.87
CA ASN A 172 -6.89 10.67 23.60
C ASN A 172 -8.25 10.27 22.97
N PHE A 173 -8.37 10.33 21.63
CA PHE A 173 -9.63 10.09 20.92
C PHE A 173 -10.18 8.68 21.20
N LEU A 174 -9.29 7.72 21.44
CA LEU A 174 -9.62 6.33 21.76
C LEU A 174 -9.71 6.06 23.26
N GLY A 175 -9.49 7.06 24.12
CA GLY A 175 -9.31 6.85 25.57
C GLY A 175 -8.09 5.99 25.93
N ARG A 176 -7.23 5.67 24.95
CA ARG A 176 -6.08 4.78 25.02
C ARG A 176 -4.98 5.26 24.10
N LYS A 177 -3.73 5.05 24.50
CA LYS A 177 -2.55 5.31 23.69
C LYS A 177 -2.16 4.04 22.92
N ILE A 178 -2.04 4.15 21.60
CA ILE A 178 -1.47 3.11 20.75
C ILE A 178 0.03 3.04 20.99
N GLN A 179 0.50 1.94 21.55
CA GLN A 179 1.90 1.71 21.88
C GLN A 179 2.66 1.02 20.75
N ASN A 180 2.08 -0.02 20.15
CA ASN A 180 2.72 -0.81 19.09
C ASN A 180 1.74 -1.16 17.98
N ILE A 181 2.25 -1.22 16.75
CA ILE A 181 1.54 -1.81 15.62
C ILE A 181 2.46 -2.86 15.00
N GLU A 182 1.98 -4.10 14.93
CA GLU A 182 2.73 -5.23 14.39
C GLU A 182 2.11 -5.70 13.07
N LEU A 183 2.96 -5.91 12.07
CA LEU A 183 2.57 -6.47 10.77
C LEU A 183 2.91 -7.96 10.73
N LEU A 184 1.88 -8.80 10.76
CA LEU A 184 1.99 -10.26 10.70
C LEU A 184 1.61 -10.79 9.30
N ASN A 185 1.76 -12.10 9.09
CA ASN A 185 1.54 -12.71 7.77
C ASN A 185 0.08 -12.68 7.29
N ASP A 186 -0.88 -12.44 8.17
CA ASP A 186 -2.33 -12.53 7.88
C ASP A 186 -3.16 -11.45 8.59
N LYS A 187 -2.54 -10.68 9.48
CA LYS A 187 -3.20 -9.65 10.28
C LYS A 187 -2.28 -8.51 10.70
N ILE A 188 -2.90 -7.39 11.03
CA ILE A 188 -2.28 -6.27 11.74
C ILE A 188 -2.74 -6.36 13.19
N VAL A 189 -1.79 -6.24 14.12
CA VAL A 189 -2.08 -6.21 15.56
C VAL A 189 -1.76 -4.83 16.10
N VAL A 190 -2.73 -4.18 16.72
CA VAL A 190 -2.55 -2.87 17.37
C VAL A 190 -2.64 -3.08 18.87
N LYS A 191 -1.57 -2.73 19.58
CA LYS A 191 -1.48 -2.76 21.04
C LYS A 191 -1.79 -1.38 21.60
N GLY A 192 -2.80 -1.30 22.46
CA GLY A 192 -3.18 -0.08 23.19
C GLY A 192 -2.92 -0.21 24.68
N THR A 193 -2.58 0.91 25.31
CA THR A 193 -2.48 1.04 26.77
C THR A 193 -3.40 2.14 27.27
N LEU A 194 -3.90 2.00 28.50
CA LEU A 194 -4.58 3.10 29.20
C LEU A 194 -3.61 4.24 29.50
#